data_AF-A0A842U2C5-F1
#
_entry.id   AF-A0A842U2C5-F1
#
_cell.length_a   1.000
_cell.length_b   1.000
_cell.length_c   1.000
_cell.angle_alpha   90.00
_cell.angle_beta   90.00
_cell.angle_gamma   90.00
#
_symmetry.space_group_name_H-M   'P 1'
#
loop_
_entity.id
_entity.type
_entity.pdbx_description
1 polymer ?
#
loop_
_entity_poly.entity_id
_entity_poly.type
_entity_poly.pdbx_seq_one_letter_code
_entity_poly.pdbx_strand_id
1 'polypeptide(L)' 'TERGLLERMQKDFPSQKFYLAIDRIICEDMKKNNLALIRETLNNLDKTYLEVKVPESIARKATVPLNLMLNL' A
#
# COMPACT_ATOMS: atom_id res chain seq x y z
N THR A 1 7.14 9.25 9.90
CA THR A 1 6.50 8.40 8.87
C THR A 1 5.09 8.90 8.61
N GLU A 2 4.39 8.33 7.64
CA GLU A 2 3.06 8.79 7.22
C GLU A 2 2.02 8.64 8.34
N ARG A 3 1.06 9.57 8.40
CA ARG A 3 0.02 9.64 9.42
C ARG A 3 -0.75 8.33 9.61
N GLY A 4 -1.02 7.58 8.54
CA GLY A 4 -1.78 6.33 8.58
C GLY A 4 -1.12 5.23 9.41
N LEU A 5 0.20 5.28 9.64
CA LEU A 5 0.83 4.33 10.56
C LEU A 5 0.37 4.55 12.01
N LEU A 6 0.11 5.80 12.41
CA LEU A 6 -0.26 6.13 13.78
C LEU A 6 -1.57 5.42 14.19
N GLU A 7 -2.56 5.43 13.29
CA GLU A 7 -3.84 4.74 13.49
C GLU A 7 -3.64 3.23 13.65
N ARG A 8 -2.72 2.64 12.87
CA ARG A 8 -2.38 1.22 12.97
C ARG A 8 -1.72 0.90 14.31
N MET A 9 -0.74 1.71 14.74
CA MET A 9 -0.04 1.54 16.01
C MET A 9 -0.98 1.66 17.22
N GLN A 10 -1.93 2.60 17.17
CA GLN A 10 -2.96 2.75 18.21
C GLN A 10 -3.87 1.52 18.31
N LYS A 11 -4.20 0.88 17.17
CA LYS A 11 -4.97 -0.38 17.16
C LYS A 11 -4.17 -1.55 17.73
N ASP A 12 -2.91 -1.69 17.34
CA ASP A 12 -2.07 -2.80 17.77
C ASP A 12 -1.62 -2.65 19.24
N PHE A 13 -1.48 -1.42 19.74
CA PHE A 13 -1.01 -1.11 21.10
C PHE A 13 -1.91 -0.08 21.80
N PRO A 14 -3.15 -0.45 22.16
CA PRO A 14 -4.17 0.50 22.64
C PRO A 14 -3.85 1.18 23.98
N SER A 15 -2.93 0.61 24.77
CA SER A 15 -2.47 1.20 26.03
C SER A 15 -1.39 2.28 25.86
N GLN A 16 -0.78 2.38 24.68
CA GLN A 16 0.29 3.33 24.40
C GLN A 16 -0.25 4.60 23.72
N LYS A 17 0.43 5.72 23.96
CA LYS A 17 0.14 6.99 23.29
C LYS A 17 1.17 7.24 22.20
N PHE A 18 0.70 7.42 20.98
CA PHE A 18 1.53 7.75 19.83
C PHE A 18 1.25 9.17 19.37
N TYR A 19 2.30 9.90 18.99
CA TYR A 19 2.25 11.29 18.55
C TYR A 19 2.89 11.43 17.17
N LEU A 20 2.32 12.30 16.33
CA LEU A 20 2.97 12.66 15.07
C LEU A 20 4.16 13.56 15.34
N ALA A 21 5.25 13.34 14.60
CA ALA A 21 6.40 14.23 14.64
C ALA A 21 6.09 15.59 13.99
N ILE A 22 5.27 15.60 12.94
CA ILE A 22 4.84 16.79 12.20
C ILE A 22 3.43 16.53 11.68
N ASP A 23 2.54 17.52 11.77
CA ASP A 23 1.12 17.34 11.44
C ASP A 23 0.83 17.08 9.96
N ARG A 24 1.73 17.49 9.04
CA ARG A 24 1.47 17.46 7.58
C ARG A 24 2.12 16.28 6.85
N ILE A 25 2.51 15.21 7.52
CA ILE A 25 3.11 14.04 6.85
C ILE A 25 2.01 13.12 6.30
N ILE A 26 1.43 13.50 5.17
CA ILE A 26 0.41 12.74 4.43
C ILE A 26 0.98 12.40 3.05
N CYS A 27 0.79 11.15 2.61
CA CYS A 27 1.07 10.74 1.24
C CYS A 27 -0.22 10.75 0.41
N GLU A 28 -0.41 11.78 -0.40
CA GLU A 28 -1.63 11.98 -1.19
C GLU A 28 -1.92 10.79 -2.12
N ASP A 29 -0.89 10.18 -2.72
CA ASP A 29 -1.05 9.02 -3.60
C ASP A 29 -1.61 7.79 -2.86
N MET A 30 -1.20 7.56 -1.60
CA MET A 30 -1.79 6.47 -0.81
C MET A 30 -3.27 6.71 -0.50
N LYS A 31 -3.70 7.97 -0.37
CA LYS A 31 -5.08 8.35 -0.04
C LYS A 31 -6.01 8.40 -1.26
N LYS A 32 -5.49 8.16 -2.47
CA LYS A 32 -6.34 7.92 -3.65
C LYS A 32 -7.24 6.70 -3.47
N ASN A 33 -6.83 5.72 -2.67
CA ASN A 33 -7.65 4.56 -2.34
C ASN A 33 -8.69 4.91 -1.28
N ASN A 34 -9.97 4.66 -1.59
CA ASN A 34 -11.09 4.85 -0.67
C ASN A 34 -12.09 3.68 -0.76
N LEU A 35 -13.02 3.60 0.18
CA LEU A 35 -13.97 2.48 0.27
C LEU A 35 -14.85 2.33 -0.98
N ALA A 36 -15.26 3.44 -1.59
CA ALA A 36 -16.10 3.40 -2.79
C ALA A 36 -15.35 2.82 -3.98
N LEU A 37 -14.09 3.23 -4.18
CA LEU A 37 -13.22 2.70 -5.22
C LEU A 37 -12.87 1.23 -4.97
N ILE A 38 -12.58 0.83 -3.73
CA ILE A 38 -12.29 -0.58 -3.41
C ILE A 38 -13.51 -1.45 -3.72
N ARG A 39 -14.71 -1.04 -3.31
CA ARG A 39 -15.96 -1.73 -3.64
C ARG A 39 -16.15 -1.83 -5.15
N GLU A 40 -15.92 -0.74 -5.87
CA GLU A 40 -16.05 -0.71 -7.33
C GLU A 40 -15.07 -1.68 -7.99
N THR A 41 -13.80 -1.70 -7.57
CA THR A 41 -12.80 -2.63 -8.07
C THR A 41 -13.23 -4.09 -7.85
N LEU A 42 -13.75 -4.42 -6.67
CA LEU A 42 -14.20 -5.77 -6.34
C LEU A 42 -15.45 -6.21 -7.13
N ASN A 43 -16.31 -5.28 -7.53
CA ASN A 43 -17.49 -5.57 -8.35
C ASN A 43 -17.18 -5.73 -9.84
N ASN A 44 -15.97 -5.34 -10.29
CA ASN A 44 -15.61 -5.23 -11.69
C ASN A 44 -14.31 -5.98 -12.02
N LEU A 45 -14.06 -7.14 -11.39
CA LEU A 45 -12.82 -7.92 -11.57
C LEU A 45 -12.59 -8.41 -13.00
N ASP A 46 -13.62 -8.44 -13.85
CA ASP A 46 -13.54 -8.78 -15.28
C ASP A 46 -12.90 -7.68 -16.13
N LYS A 47 -12.74 -6.46 -15.59
CA LYS A 47 -12.21 -5.31 -16.32
C LYS A 47 -10.68 -5.36 -16.40
N THR A 48 -10.17 -5.54 -17.61
CA THR A 48 -8.73 -5.62 -17.91
C THR A 48 -7.94 -4.36 -17.58
N TYR A 49 -8.59 -3.19 -17.44
CA TYR A 49 -7.91 -1.95 -17.05
C TYR A 49 -7.64 -1.85 -15.53
N LEU A 50 -8.29 -2.67 -14.71
CA LEU A 50 -8.01 -2.77 -13.27
C LEU A 50 -6.88 -3.77 -12.97
N GLU A 51 -6.59 -4.65 -13.92
CA GLU A 51 -5.54 -5.66 -13.81
C GLU A 51 -4.15 -5.00 -13.95
N VAL A 52 -3.33 -5.10 -12.91
CA VAL A 52 -1.95 -4.62 -12.94
C VAL A 52 -1.11 -5.56 -13.81
N LYS A 53 -0.67 -5.07 -14.97
CA LYS A 53 0.20 -5.81 -15.89
C LYS A 53 1.60 -5.22 -15.91
N VAL A 54 2.60 -6.08 -15.79
CA VAL A 54 4.00 -5.72 -15.93
C VAL A 54 4.57 -6.48 -17.14
N PRO A 55 5.23 -5.79 -18.09
CA PRO A 55 5.88 -6.47 -19.21
C PRO A 55 6.85 -7.55 -18.73
N GLU A 56 6.83 -8.74 -19.37
CA GLU A 56 7.60 -9.90 -18.93
C GLU A 56 9.11 -9.61 -18.83
N SER A 57 9.65 -8.82 -19.76
CA SER A 57 11.06 -8.40 -19.76
C SER A 57 11.44 -7.58 -18.52
N ILE A 58 10.51 -6.78 -17.99
CA ILE A 58 10.70 -5.98 -16.77
C ILE A 58 10.52 -6.88 -15.55
N ALA A 59 9.44 -7.66 -15.51
CA ALA A 59 9.14 -8.56 -14.40
C ALA A 59 10.30 -9.53 -14.11
N ARG A 60 10.83 -10.20 -15.16
CA ARG A 60 11.96 -11.13 -15.01
C ARG A 60 13.19 -10.47 -14.39
N LYS A 61 13.51 -9.24 -14.79
CA LYS A 61 14.67 -8.50 -14.25
C LYS A 61 14.42 -8.05 -12.82
N ALA A 62 13.22 -7.59 -12.48
CA ALA A 62 12.87 -7.13 -11.15
C ALA A 62 12.78 -8.27 -10.12
N THR A 63 12.36 -9.46 -10.54
CA THR A 63 12.24 -10.63 -9.65
C THR A 63 13.58 -11.10 -9.09
N VAL A 64 14.69 -10.97 -9.83
CA VAL A 64 16.03 -11.39 -9.36
C VAL A 64 16.43 -10.69 -8.06
N PRO A 65 16.52 -9.34 -7.98
CA PRO A 65 16.86 -8.67 -6.74
C PRO A 65 15.79 -8.83 -5.65
N LEU A 66 14.50 -8.95 -6.01
CA LEU A 66 13.44 -9.21 -5.03
C LEU A 66 13.61 -10.58 -4.34
N ASN A 67 13.94 -11.62 -5.10
CA ASN A 67 14.19 -12.95 -4.54
C ASN A 67 15.46 -12.98 -3.70
N LEU A 68 16.51 -12.23 -4.08
CA LEU A 68 17.70 -12.08 -3.25
C LEU A 68 17.36 -11.39 -1.93
N MET A 69 16.54 -10.34 -1.94
CA MET A 69 16.12 -9.64 -0.72
C MET A 69 15.35 -10.55 0.25
N LEU A 70 14.50 -11.43 -0.26
CA LEU A 70 13.62 -12.28 0.56
C LEU A 70 14.26 -13.59 1.06
N ASN A 71 15.32 -14.06 0.40
CA ASN A 71 16.00 -15.33 0.72
C ASN A 71 17.34 -15.16 1.46
N LEU A 72 17.59 -13.98 2.02
CA LEU A 72 18.67 -13.72 2.97
C LEU A 72 18.26 -14.14 4.39
#